data_AF-A0A3D0PG37-F1
#
_entry.id   AF-A0A3D0PG37-F1
#
_cell.length_a   1.000
_cell.length_b   1.000
_cell.length_c   1.000
_cell.angle_alpha   90.00
_cell.angle_beta   90.00
_cell.angle_gamma   90.00
#
_symmetry.space_group_name_H-M   'P 1'
#
loop_
_entity.id
_entity.type
_entity.pdbx_description
1 polymer ?
#
loop_
_entity_poly.entity_id
_entity_poly.type
_entity_poly.pdbx_seq_one_letter_code
_entity_poly.pdbx_strand_id
1 'polypeptide(L)'
;MMKLNQKQRDIINIILKNGKMPSSAVCAEMSRLGSEVSLVTVKRALSLLKKEGLLDVSGFGPSTQYEASVIGRLFAPIDARKYCAIEPDRRFGLDRYNFALLASMPSTLFDKNELATLNTATVTFKERSKDASDVIQKKELER
;
A
#
# COMPACT_ATOMS: atom_id res chain seq x y z
N MET A 1 -9.95 4.79 -12.32
CA MET A 1 -9.84 4.69 -10.85
C MET A 1 -10.81 3.63 -10.35
N MET A 2 -10.33 2.74 -9.50
CA MET A 2 -11.12 1.62 -8.98
C MET A 2 -12.19 2.13 -8.00
N LYS A 3 -13.47 1.86 -8.27
CA LYS A 3 -14.58 2.41 -7.48
C LYS A 3 -14.94 1.46 -6.33
N LEU A 4 -14.27 1.63 -5.19
CA LEU A 4 -14.59 0.89 -3.97
C LEU A 4 -15.89 1.40 -3.33
N ASN A 5 -16.75 0.47 -2.93
CA ASN A 5 -17.90 0.79 -2.09
C ASN A 5 -17.46 1.08 -0.64
N GLN A 6 -18.36 1.64 0.17
CA GLN A 6 -18.03 2.05 1.54
C GLN A 6 -17.48 0.90 2.38
N LYS A 7 -18.08 -0.30 2.33
CA LYS A 7 -17.62 -1.48 3.09
C LYS A 7 -16.22 -1.92 2.68
N GLN A 8 -15.93 -1.91 1.38
CA GLN A 8 -14.59 -2.23 0.87
C GLN A 8 -13.55 -1.20 1.33
N ARG A 9 -13.92 0.09 1.34
CA ARG A 9 -13.06 1.16 1.88
C ARG A 9 -12.80 1.00 3.37
N ASP A 10 -13.81 0.62 4.14
CA ASP A 10 -13.66 0.43 5.58
C ASP A 10 -12.75 -0.78 5.86
N ILE A 11 -12.97 -1.89 5.16
CA ILE A 11 -12.13 -3.11 5.30
C ILE A 11 -10.67 -2.84 4.95
N ILE A 12 -10.38 -2.18 3.82
CA ILE A 12 -8.98 -1.91 3.45
C ILE A 12 -8.33 -0.94 4.44
N ASN A 13 -9.06 0.05 4.95
CA ASN A 13 -8.56 0.96 5.99
C ASN A 13 -8.29 0.25 7.33
N ILE A 14 -9.11 -0.74 7.71
CA ILE A 14 -8.86 -1.58 8.88
C ILE A 14 -7.55 -2.36 8.70
N ILE A 15 -7.35 -2.99 7.54
CA ILE A 15 -6.13 -3.77 7.25
C ILE A 15 -4.90 -2.85 7.18
N LEU A 16 -5.00 -1.66 6.60
CA LEU A 16 -3.90 -0.70 6.55
C LEU A 16 -3.44 -0.26 7.94
N LYS A 17 -4.38 -0.11 8.89
CA LYS A 17 -4.10 0.32 10.26
C LYS A 17 -3.57 -0.79 11.16
N ASN A 18 -4.11 -1.99 11.02
CA ASN A 18 -3.84 -3.11 11.93
C ASN A 18 -2.84 -4.13 11.34
N GLY A 19 -2.47 -3.96 10.07
CA GLY A 19 -1.59 -4.88 9.37
C GLY A 19 -2.30 -6.19 8.99
N LYS A 20 -1.51 -7.26 8.94
CA LYS A 20 -1.93 -8.57 8.49
C LYS A 20 -2.93 -9.20 9.46
N MET A 21 -4.12 -9.58 8.99
CA MET A 21 -5.17 -10.11 9.86
C MET A 21 -6.13 -11.11 9.19
N PRO A 22 -6.74 -12.04 9.96
CA PRO A 22 -7.74 -12.97 9.45
C PRO A 22 -9.12 -12.30 9.28
N SER A 23 -9.97 -12.92 8.48
CA SER A 23 -11.33 -12.42 8.20
C SER A 23 -12.22 -12.22 9.45
N SER A 24 -12.02 -13.02 10.51
CA SER A 24 -12.71 -12.87 11.79
C SER A 24 -12.32 -11.60 12.52
N ALA A 25 -11.04 -11.25 12.53
CA ALA A 25 -10.55 -10.02 13.16
C ALA A 25 -11.03 -8.77 12.40
N VAL A 26 -11.04 -8.81 11.06
CA VAL A 26 -11.66 -7.74 10.25
C VAL A 26 -13.14 -7.56 10.62
N CYS A 27 -13.88 -8.66 10.79
CA CYS A 27 -15.29 -8.62 11.16
C CYS A 27 -15.52 -8.01 12.56
N ALA A 28 -14.65 -8.35 13.52
CA ALA A 28 -14.69 -7.78 14.86
C ALA A 28 -14.42 -6.26 14.83
N GLU A 29 -13.42 -5.82 14.07
CA GLU A 29 -13.13 -4.38 13.91
C GLU A 29 -14.26 -3.62 13.22
N MET A 30 -14.89 -4.20 12.20
CA MET A 30 -16.08 -3.60 11.57
C MET A 30 -17.22 -3.41 12.58
N SER A 31 -17.44 -4.40 13.45
CA SER A 31 -18.46 -4.34 14.49
C SER A 31 -18.13 -3.26 15.54
N ARG A 32 -16.86 -3.15 15.93
CA ARG A 32 -16.35 -2.10 16.84
C ARG A 32 -16.55 -0.68 16.28
N LEU A 33 -16.51 -0.53 14.95
CA LEU A 33 -16.79 0.72 14.25
C LEU A 33 -18.29 0.98 14.03
N GLY A 34 -19.18 0.17 14.63
CA GLY A 34 -20.63 0.33 14.53
C GLY A 34 -21.24 -0.20 13.22
N SER A 35 -20.46 -0.95 12.43
CA SER A 35 -20.96 -1.61 11.22
C SER A 35 -21.19 -3.09 11.49
N GLU A 36 -22.42 -3.44 11.90
CA GLU A 36 -22.81 -4.85 12.02
C GLU A 36 -22.82 -5.51 10.63
N VAL A 37 -21.83 -6.36 10.39
CA VAL A 37 -21.69 -7.12 9.14
C VAL A 37 -21.41 -8.57 9.45
N SER A 38 -22.06 -9.48 8.73
CA SER A 38 -21.78 -10.91 8.87
C SER A 38 -20.36 -11.24 8.39
N LEU A 39 -19.75 -12.27 9.00
CA LEU A 39 -18.45 -12.78 8.56
C LEU A 39 -18.46 -13.20 7.09
N VAL A 40 -19.58 -13.72 6.58
CA VAL A 40 -19.74 -14.10 5.17
C VAL A 40 -19.64 -12.87 4.26
N THR A 41 -20.24 -11.75 4.66
CA THR A 41 -20.15 -10.48 3.93
C THR A 41 -18.71 -9.96 3.90
N VAL A 42 -18.01 -10.01 5.03
CA VAL A 42 -16.60 -9.61 5.13
C VAL A 42 -15.73 -10.48 4.22
N LYS A 43 -15.89 -11.81 4.26
CA LYS A 43 -15.16 -12.74 3.38
C LYS A 43 -15.40 -12.45 1.90
N ARG A 44 -16.65 -12.15 1.49
CA ARG A 44 -16.95 -11.75 0.10
C ARG A 44 -16.22 -10.48 -0.30
N ALA A 45 -16.22 -9.46 0.57
CA ALA A 45 -15.51 -8.21 0.29
C ALA A 45 -13.99 -8.39 0.22
N LEU A 46 -13.40 -9.19 1.11
CA LEU A 46 -11.98 -9.54 1.10
C LEU A 46 -11.59 -10.27 -0.19
N SER A 47 -12.40 -11.23 -0.64
CA SER A 47 -12.17 -11.93 -1.91
C SER A 47 -12.21 -11.00 -3.12
N LEU A 48 -13.11 -10.00 -3.12
CA LEU A 48 -13.15 -8.97 -4.16
C LEU A 48 -11.90 -8.09 -4.12
N LEU A 49 -11.51 -7.58 -2.96
CA LEU A 49 -10.31 -6.76 -2.80
C LEU A 49 -9.04 -7.51 -3.23
N LYS A 50 -8.95 -8.81 -2.93
CA LYS A 50 -7.88 -9.69 -3.42
C LYS A 50 -7.89 -9.81 -4.94
N LYS A 51 -9.06 -10.09 -5.54
CA LYS A 51 -9.21 -10.23 -7.00
C LYS A 51 -8.72 -9.00 -7.75
N GLU A 52 -8.90 -7.84 -7.14
CA GLU A 52 -8.54 -6.54 -7.69
C GLU A 52 -7.09 -6.14 -7.36
N GLY A 53 -6.31 -7.04 -6.76
CA GLY A 53 -4.89 -6.83 -6.46
C GLY A 53 -4.61 -5.88 -5.29
N LEU A 54 -5.61 -5.50 -4.50
CA LEU A 54 -5.45 -4.59 -3.36
C LEU A 54 -5.01 -5.31 -2.07
N LEU A 55 -5.24 -6.63 -2.00
CA LEU A 55 -4.86 -7.45 -0.84
C LEU A 55 -4.05 -8.66 -1.28
N ASP A 56 -3.00 -8.94 -0.53
CA ASP A 56 -2.28 -10.20 -0.55
C ASP A 56 -2.87 -11.17 0.48
N VAL A 57 -2.74 -12.46 0.20
CA VAL A 57 -3.26 -13.53 1.05
C VAL A 57 -2.15 -14.52 1.36
N SER A 58 -2.09 -14.95 2.62
CA SER A 58 -1.20 -16.02 3.06
C SER A 58 -1.88 -16.90 4.10
N GLY A 59 -1.35 -18.11 4.32
CA GLY A 59 -1.99 -19.13 5.17
C GLY A 59 -3.01 -19.97 4.40
N PHE A 60 -3.66 -20.90 5.11
CA PHE A 60 -4.60 -21.86 4.52
C PHE A 60 -5.81 -22.12 5.44
N GLY A 61 -7.00 -22.18 4.86
CA GLY A 61 -8.23 -22.48 5.60
C GLY A 61 -8.47 -21.47 6.73
N PRO A 62 -8.63 -21.91 8.00
CA PRO A 62 -8.83 -21.01 9.14
C PRO A 62 -7.68 -20.04 9.41
N SER A 63 -6.45 -20.37 8.99
CA SER A 63 -5.27 -19.50 9.16
C SER A 63 -5.09 -18.49 8.02
N THR A 64 -6.07 -18.37 7.10
CA THR A 64 -6.02 -17.39 6.01
C THR A 64 -5.99 -15.98 6.57
N GLN A 65 -4.93 -15.25 6.23
CA GLN A 65 -4.70 -13.86 6.60
C GLN A 65 -4.60 -12.98 5.37
N TYR A 66 -5.06 -11.74 5.52
CA TYR A 66 -5.09 -10.72 4.49
C TYR A 66 -4.18 -9.57 4.90
N GLU A 67 -3.43 -9.05 3.95
CA GLU A 67 -2.58 -7.87 4.11
C GLU A 67 -2.77 -6.93 2.92
N ALA A 68 -2.62 -5.62 3.12
CA ALA A 68 -2.63 -4.67 2.02
C ALA A 68 -1.41 -4.89 1.11
N SER A 69 -1.66 -5.14 -0.17
CA SER A 69 -0.59 -5.28 -1.18
C SER A 69 0.12 -3.94 -1.38
N VAL A 70 1.23 -3.94 -2.11
CA VAL A 70 1.93 -2.69 -2.47
C VAL A 70 1.01 -1.72 -3.19
N ILE A 71 0.27 -2.21 -4.19
CA ILE A 71 -0.75 -1.45 -4.93
C ILE A 71 -1.88 -1.02 -4.01
N GLY A 72 -2.34 -1.92 -3.14
CA GLY A 72 -3.36 -1.63 -2.14
C GLY A 72 -2.98 -0.45 -1.24
N ARG A 73 -1.74 -0.40 -0.78
CA ARG A 73 -1.22 0.69 0.07
C ARG A 73 -1.13 2.03 -0.68
N LEU A 74 -0.79 2.00 -1.96
CA LEU A 74 -0.65 3.21 -2.78
C LEU A 74 -1.99 3.81 -3.20
N PHE A 75 -2.96 2.97 -3.57
CA PHE A 75 -4.20 3.41 -4.21
C PHE A 75 -5.45 3.25 -3.35
N ALA A 76 -5.32 2.71 -2.13
CA ALA A 76 -6.43 2.69 -1.19
C ALA A 76 -6.90 4.13 -0.88
N PRO A 77 -8.21 4.39 -0.90
CA PRO A 77 -8.73 5.69 -0.53
C PRO A 77 -8.57 5.91 0.98
N ILE A 78 -7.72 6.87 1.32
CA ILE A 78 -7.55 7.36 2.69
C ILE A 78 -8.19 8.74 2.84
N ASP A 79 -8.72 9.03 4.03
CA ASP A 79 -9.12 10.39 4.38
C ASP A 79 -7.85 11.19 4.72
N ALA A 80 -7.31 11.90 3.73
CA ALA A 80 -6.08 12.66 3.85
C ALA A 80 -6.13 13.69 5.00
N ARG A 81 -7.29 14.29 5.28
CA ARG A 81 -7.45 15.24 6.39
C ARG A 81 -7.27 14.53 7.72
N LYS A 82 -7.94 13.39 7.93
CA LYS A 82 -7.79 12.59 9.15
C LYS A 82 -6.38 12.01 9.30
N TYR A 83 -5.78 11.57 8.20
CA TYR A 83 -4.43 11.00 8.20
C TYR A 83 -3.36 12.05 8.55
N CYS A 84 -3.43 13.22 7.93
CA CYS A 84 -2.47 14.30 8.16
C CYS A 84 -2.70 15.07 9.46
N ALA A 85 -3.86 14.95 10.10
CA ALA A 85 -4.14 15.51 11.44
C ALA A 85 -3.34 14.82 12.56
N ILE A 86 -2.78 13.64 12.30
CA ILE A 86 -1.92 12.91 13.22
C ILE A 86 -0.45 13.25 12.91
N GLU A 87 0.36 13.43 13.95
CA GLU A 87 1.81 13.61 13.85
C GLU A 87 2.45 12.51 12.98
N PRO A 88 3.40 12.83 12.08
CA PRO A 88 4.01 11.87 11.15
C PRO A 88 4.42 10.54 11.79
N ASP A 89 5.09 10.59 12.94
CA ASP A 89 5.59 9.41 13.66
C ASP A 89 4.49 8.54 14.28
N ARG A 90 3.26 9.05 14.36
CA ARG A 90 2.08 8.35 14.90
C ARG A 90 1.12 7.88 13.81
N ARG A 91 1.42 8.16 12.54
CA ARG A 91 0.60 7.70 11.43
C ARG A 91 0.79 6.19 11.26
N PHE A 92 -0.28 5.51 10.87
CA PHE A 92 -0.16 4.10 10.48
C PHE A 92 0.63 4.01 9.17
N GLY A 93 1.53 3.04 9.06
CA GLY A 93 2.43 2.90 7.94
C GLY A 93 3.21 1.59 8.00
N LEU A 94 4.20 1.46 7.13
CA LEU A 94 5.19 0.38 7.23
C LEU A 94 6.29 0.82 8.20
N ASP A 95 6.70 -0.10 9.08
CA ASP A 95 7.83 0.03 10.00
C ASP A 95 9.18 -0.33 9.35
N ARG A 96 9.15 -0.71 8.07
CA ARG A 96 10.30 -1.19 7.29
C ARG A 96 10.21 -0.72 5.85
N TYR A 97 11.37 -0.64 5.20
CA TYR A 97 11.45 -0.32 3.77
C TYR A 97 10.74 -1.38 2.92
N ASN A 98 9.97 -0.92 1.95
CA ASN A 98 9.32 -1.76 0.95
C ASN A 98 10.13 -1.78 -0.34
N PHE A 99 11.06 -2.74 -0.46
CA PHE A 99 11.87 -2.91 -1.67
C PHE A 99 11.06 -3.34 -2.90
N ALA A 100 9.86 -3.90 -2.70
CA ALA A 100 8.97 -4.25 -3.79
C ALA A 100 8.19 -3.04 -4.34
N LEU A 101 8.28 -1.86 -3.70
CA LEU A 101 7.49 -0.68 -4.05
C LEU A 101 7.60 -0.30 -5.53
N LEU A 102 8.83 -0.02 -5.97
CA LEU A 102 9.10 0.44 -7.34
C LEU A 102 8.84 -0.68 -8.37
N ALA A 103 9.22 -1.92 -8.05
CA ALA A 103 9.02 -3.07 -8.93
C ALA A 103 7.52 -3.41 -9.13
N SER A 104 6.68 -3.08 -8.15
CA SER A 104 5.24 -3.34 -8.21
C SER A 104 4.46 -2.16 -8.79
N MET A 105 5.09 -1.04 -9.16
CA MET A 105 4.37 0.11 -9.69
C MET A 105 3.69 -0.23 -11.04
N PRO A 106 2.44 0.18 -11.26
CA PRO A 106 1.77 -0.05 -12.53
C PRO A 106 2.50 0.70 -13.65
N SER A 107 2.71 0.05 -14.79
CA SER A 107 3.27 0.70 -16.00
C SER A 107 2.37 1.82 -16.55
N THR A 108 1.12 1.86 -16.11
CA THR A 108 0.11 2.87 -16.47
C THR A 108 0.11 4.08 -15.54
N LEU A 109 1.00 4.15 -14.55
CA LEU A 109 1.07 5.27 -13.61
C LEU A 109 1.53 6.56 -14.29
N PHE A 110 2.46 6.45 -15.24
CA PHE A 110 3.02 7.57 -15.99
C PHE A 110 2.54 7.52 -17.44
N ASP A 111 2.24 8.68 -18.00
CA ASP A 111 2.09 8.79 -19.45
C ASP A 111 3.45 8.68 -20.17
N LYS A 112 3.42 8.64 -21.50
CA LYS A 112 4.65 8.47 -22.31
C LYS A 112 5.63 9.62 -22.14
N ASN A 113 5.15 10.85 -21.95
CA ASN A 113 5.97 12.05 -21.83
C ASN A 113 6.59 12.14 -20.41
N GLU A 114 5.80 11.83 -19.39
CA GLU A 114 6.26 11.72 -18.01
C GLU A 114 7.33 10.64 -17.87
N LEU A 115 7.10 9.47 -18.48
CA LEU A 115 8.06 8.37 -18.46
C LEU A 115 9.34 8.72 -19.24
N ALA A 116 9.24 9.41 -20.37
CA ALA A 116 10.40 9.92 -21.10
C ALA A 116 11.21 10.90 -20.24
N THR A 117 10.55 11.82 -19.55
CA THR A 117 11.18 12.78 -18.64
C THR A 117 11.93 12.07 -17.51
N LEU A 118 11.27 11.08 -16.87
CA LEU A 118 11.86 10.29 -15.79
C LEU A 118 13.10 9.51 -16.28
N ASN A 119 13.01 8.89 -17.46
CA ASN A 119 14.11 8.13 -18.05
C ASN A 119 15.30 9.04 -18.39
N THR A 120 15.06 10.20 -19.00
CA THR A 120 16.12 11.17 -19.29
C THR A 120 16.81 11.64 -18.01
N ALA A 121 16.04 12.01 -16.98
CA ALA A 121 16.62 12.40 -15.69
C ALA A 121 17.46 11.28 -15.06
N THR A 122 16.99 10.03 -15.15
CA THR A 122 17.70 8.85 -14.64
C THR A 122 19.01 8.59 -15.40
N VAL A 123 19.01 8.73 -16.72
CA VAL A 123 20.22 8.59 -17.55
C VAL A 123 21.22 9.68 -17.20
N THR A 124 20.78 10.95 -17.16
CA THR A 124 21.65 12.08 -16.79
C THR A 124 22.24 11.92 -15.40
N PHE A 125 21.46 11.43 -14.43
CA PHE A 125 21.97 11.12 -13.09
C PHE A 125 23.10 10.08 -13.16
N LYS A 126 22.87 8.95 -13.83
CA LYS A 126 23.86 7.88 -13.97
C LYS A 126 25.15 8.34 -14.65
N GLU A 127 25.04 9.18 -15.68
CA GLU A 127 26.19 9.75 -16.38
C GLU A 127 26.99 10.67 -15.45
N ARG A 128 26.32 11.56 -14.71
CA ARG A 128 26.98 12.50 -13.78
C ARG A 128 27.58 11.81 -12.57
N SER A 129 27.01 10.69 -12.14
CA SER A 129 27.49 9.93 -10.98
C SER A 129 28.55 8.88 -11.34
N LYS A 130 28.84 8.65 -12.63
CA LYS A 130 29.71 7.56 -13.08
C LYS A 130 31.12 7.63 -12.50
N ASP A 131 31.67 8.85 -12.43
CA ASP A 131 33.03 9.10 -11.95
C ASP A 131 33.05 9.57 -10.49
N ALA A 132 31.91 9.50 -9.79
CA ALA A 132 31.85 9.83 -8.38
C ALA A 132 32.61 8.76 -7.58
N SER A 133 33.62 9.20 -6.80
CA SER A 133 34.34 8.30 -5.89
C SER A 133 33.40 7.64 -4.89
N ASP A 134 33.78 6.46 -4.39
CA ASP A 134 33.03 5.73 -3.36
C ASP A 134 32.72 6.59 -2.11
N VAL A 135 33.61 7.53 -1.78
CA VAL A 135 33.43 8.47 -0.67
C VAL A 135 32.27 9.44 -0.95
N ILE A 136 32.19 9.98 -2.16
CA ILE A 136 31.12 10.88 -2.58
C ILE A 136 29.78 10.12 -2.63
N GLN A 137 29.78 8.89 -3.17
CA GLN A 137 28.58 8.07 -3.23
C GLN A 137 28.02 7.75 -1.84
N LYS A 138 28.88 7.36 -0.89
CA LYS A 138 28.46 7.12 0.50
C LYS A 138 27.91 8.38 1.17
N LYS A 139 28.58 9.52 0.98
CA LYS A 139 28.15 10.80 1.54
C LYS A 139 26.78 11.25 1.02
N GLU A 140 26.45 10.94 -0.24
CA GLU A 140 25.13 11.23 -0.81
C GLU A 140 24.04 10.28 -0.31
N LEU A 141 24.37 9.04 0.07
CA LEU A 141 23.41 8.10 0.68
C LEU A 141 23.12 8.41 2.15
N GLU A 142 24.03 9.12 2.82
CA GLU A 142 23.91 9.55 4.23
C GLU A 142 23.20 10.90 4.41
N ARG A 143 22.93 11.62 3.31
CA ARG A 143 22.27 12.93 3.28
C ARG A 143 20.75 12.84 3.39
#